data_AF-A0A935D4I7-F1
#
_entry.id   AF-A0A935D4I7-F1
#
_cell.length_a   1.000
_cell.length_b   1.000
_cell.length_c   1.000
_cell.angle_alpha   90.00
_cell.angle_beta   90.00
_cell.angle_gamma   90.00
#
_symmetry.space_group_name_H-M   'P 1'
#
loop_
_entity.id
_entity.type
_entity.pdbx_description
1 polymer ?
#
loop_
_entity_poly.entity_id
_entity_poly.type
_entity_poly.pdbx_seq_one_letter_code
_entity_poly.pdbx_strand_id
1 'polypeptide(L)'
;MSHGNDSGAECGVCGVRDARVLTVTRLAAGAEVVVCGSHALAHSRATAPAASLEALRALVGDRRTDRERRAERDELALHLSLAFSGDRRETREERRS
;
A
#
# COMPACT_ATOMS: atom_id res chain seq x y z
N MET A 1 -10.59 -20.28 -23.02
CA MET A 1 -9.57 -19.52 -22.26
C MET A 1 -10.19 -18.18 -21.89
N SER A 2 -10.96 -18.18 -20.80
CA SER A 2 -11.86 -17.08 -20.45
C SER A 2 -11.14 -16.13 -19.49
N HIS A 3 -10.57 -15.05 -20.01
CA HIS A 3 -10.15 -13.90 -19.20
C HIS A 3 -11.38 -13.00 -19.03
N GLY A 4 -12.08 -13.16 -17.92
CA GLY A 4 -13.26 -12.36 -17.62
C GLY A 4 -13.48 -12.27 -16.13
N ASN A 5 -12.90 -11.23 -15.52
CA ASN A 5 -13.48 -10.52 -14.37
C ASN A 5 -12.70 -9.22 -14.14
N ASP A 6 -13.08 -8.19 -14.90
CA ASP A 6 -12.77 -6.79 -14.57
C ASP A 6 -13.75 -6.32 -13.47
N SER A 7 -13.65 -6.94 -12.30
CA SER A 7 -14.36 -6.54 -11.09
C SER A 7 -13.34 -5.82 -10.21
N GLY A 8 -12.99 -4.59 -10.59
CA GLY A 8 -12.11 -3.67 -9.86
C GLY A 8 -10.95 -4.35 -9.13
N ALA A 9 -9.84 -4.60 -9.85
CA ALA A 9 -8.66 -5.24 -9.27
C ALA A 9 -8.29 -4.58 -7.94
N GLU A 10 -8.13 -5.39 -6.89
CA GLU A 10 -7.75 -4.93 -5.57
C GLU A 10 -6.63 -5.80 -5.00
N CYS A 11 -5.85 -5.25 -4.08
CA CYS A 11 -4.81 -6.02 -3.41
C CYS A 11 -5.47 -7.09 -2.52
N GLY A 12 -5.21 -8.37 -2.80
CA GLY A 12 -5.77 -9.48 -2.04
C GLY A 12 -5.35 -9.53 -0.55
N VAL A 13 -4.43 -8.66 -0.12
CA VAL A 13 -3.96 -8.55 1.28
C VAL A 13 -4.63 -7.37 2.01
N CYS A 14 -4.58 -6.15 1.45
CA CYS A 14 -5.06 -4.94 2.14
C CYS A 14 -6.22 -4.22 1.45
N GLY A 15 -6.71 -4.73 0.32
CA GLY A 15 -7.87 -4.17 -0.37
C GLY A 15 -7.62 -2.85 -1.12
N VAL A 16 -6.37 -2.40 -1.29
CA VAL A 16 -6.09 -1.20 -2.10
C VAL A 16 -6.57 -1.41 -3.54
N ARG A 17 -7.22 -0.40 -4.14
CA ARG A 17 -7.82 -0.48 -5.48
C ARG A 17 -7.16 0.40 -6.55
N ASP A 18 -6.17 1.19 -6.16
CA ASP A 18 -5.47 2.07 -7.10
C ASP A 18 -4.64 1.23 -8.09
N ALA A 19 -5.10 1.14 -9.33
CA ALA A 19 -4.48 0.33 -10.37
C ALA A 19 -3.00 0.63 -10.59
N ARG A 20 -2.52 1.85 -10.31
CA ARG A 20 -1.11 2.25 -10.49
C ARG A 20 -0.17 1.56 -9.51
N VAL A 21 -0.69 1.11 -8.37
CA VAL A 21 0.12 0.44 -7.33
C VAL A 21 -0.07 -1.07 -7.32
N LEU A 22 -1.00 -1.58 -8.11
CA LEU A 22 -1.29 -3.01 -8.22
C LEU A 22 -0.32 -3.69 -9.17
N THR A 23 0.04 -4.91 -8.82
CA THR A 23 0.91 -5.79 -9.58
C THR A 23 0.52 -7.25 -9.33
N VAL A 24 1.00 -8.15 -10.18
CA VAL A 24 0.76 -9.59 -10.04
C VAL A 24 1.98 -10.24 -9.41
N THR A 25 1.76 -11.11 -8.42
CA THR A 25 2.81 -11.96 -7.84
C THR A 25 2.41 -13.43 -7.94
N ARG A 26 3.41 -14.29 -8.12
CA ARG A 26 3.22 -15.74 -8.24
C ARG A 26 3.48 -16.42 -6.90
N LEU A 27 2.53 -17.23 -6.46
CA LEU A 27 2.61 -18.06 -5.26
C LEU A 27 3.45 -19.31 -5.53
N ALA A 28 3.92 -19.96 -4.46
CA ALA A 28 4.71 -21.19 -4.54
C ALA A 28 3.96 -22.34 -5.26
N ALA A 29 2.63 -22.40 -5.10
CA ALA A 29 1.75 -23.35 -5.79
C ALA A 29 1.53 -23.02 -7.28
N GLY A 30 2.12 -21.93 -7.79
CA GLY A 30 2.02 -21.50 -9.18
C GLY A 30 0.85 -20.57 -9.49
N ALA A 31 -0.07 -20.36 -8.55
CA ALA A 31 -1.19 -19.42 -8.72
C ALA A 31 -0.71 -17.96 -8.76
N GLU A 32 -1.37 -17.14 -9.55
CA GLU A 32 -1.12 -15.70 -9.65
C GLU A 32 -2.15 -14.92 -8.84
N VAL A 33 -1.70 -13.91 -8.09
CA VAL A 33 -2.56 -13.07 -7.26
C VAL A 33 -2.20 -11.59 -7.43
N VAL A 34 -3.23 -10.73 -7.40
CA VAL A 34 -3.07 -9.28 -7.47
C VAL A 34 -2.76 -8.72 -6.08
N VAL A 35 -1.68 -7.95 -5.99
CA VAL A 35 -1.20 -7.32 -4.74
C VAL A 35 -0.68 -5.91 -5.02
N CYS A 36 -0.62 -5.07 -4.00
CA CYS A 36 0.08 -3.79 -4.13
C CYS A 36 1.60 -4.00 -4.09
N GLY A 37 2.38 -3.07 -4.67
CA GLY A 37 3.84 -3.18 -4.73
C GLY A 37 4.53 -3.40 -3.38
N SER A 38 3.94 -2.91 -2.28
CA SER A 38 4.47 -3.15 -0.92
C SER A 38 4.32 -4.61 -0.47
N HIS A 39 3.19 -5.25 -0.76
CA HIS A 39 2.99 -6.67 -0.45
C HIS A 39 3.73 -7.58 -1.43
N ALA A 40 3.89 -7.19 -2.69
CA ALA A 40 4.77 -7.88 -3.63
C ALA A 40 6.22 -7.90 -3.14
N LEU A 41 6.73 -6.74 -2.69
CA LEU A 41 8.08 -6.63 -2.14
C LEU A 41 8.25 -7.39 -0.82
N ALA A 42 7.22 -7.37 0.04
CA ALA A 42 7.25 -8.14 1.28
C ALA A 42 7.29 -9.65 1.01
N HIS A 43 6.49 -10.12 0.04
CA HIS A 43 6.48 -11.51 -0.41
C HIS A 43 7.83 -11.92 -1.00
N SER A 44 8.44 -11.09 -1.84
CA SER A 44 9.73 -11.39 -2.46
C SER A 44 10.90 -11.44 -1.46
N ARG A 45 10.75 -10.78 -0.31
CA ARG A 45 11.75 -10.77 0.79
C ARG A 45 11.50 -11.86 1.83
N ALA A 46 10.40 -12.59 1.74
CA ALA A 46 10.12 -13.67 2.67
C ALA A 46 11.08 -14.85 2.43
N THR A 47 11.54 -15.46 3.52
CA THR A 47 12.42 -16.63 3.47
C THR A 47 11.75 -17.81 2.77
N ALA A 48 10.42 -17.91 2.86
CA ALA A 48 9.62 -18.92 2.18
C ALA A 48 8.46 -18.25 1.43
N PRO A 49 8.24 -18.56 0.14
CA PRO A 49 7.13 -18.04 -0.63
C PRO A 49 5.79 -18.63 -0.14
N ALA A 50 4.73 -17.83 -0.18
CA ALA A 50 3.41 -18.26 0.23
C ALA A 50 2.81 -19.23 -0.79
N ALA A 51 2.17 -20.31 -0.31
CA ALA A 51 1.51 -21.29 -1.17
C ALA A 51 0.07 -20.92 -1.55
N SER A 52 -0.59 -20.06 -0.76
CA SER A 52 -1.97 -19.62 -0.97
C SER A 52 -2.14 -18.14 -0.64
N LEU A 53 -3.27 -17.54 -1.03
CA LEU A 53 -3.59 -16.15 -0.65
C LEU A 53 -3.75 -16.00 0.87
N GLU A 54 -4.29 -17.01 1.56
CA GLU A 54 -4.40 -17.02 3.02
C GLU A 54 -3.01 -17.06 3.69
N ALA A 55 -2.11 -17.91 3.18
CA ALA A 55 -0.73 -17.95 3.65
C ALA A 55 -0.03 -16.62 3.37
N LEU A 56 -0.30 -15.98 2.23
CA LEU A 56 0.23 -14.67 1.90
C LEU A 56 -0.28 -13.61 2.89
N ARG A 57 -1.58 -13.61 3.21
CA ARG A 57 -2.17 -12.71 4.22
C ARG A 57 -1.53 -12.91 5.60
N ALA A 58 -1.34 -14.15 6.03
CA ALA A 58 -0.67 -14.44 7.31
C ALA A 58 0.80 -13.97 7.31
N LEU A 59 1.48 -14.10 6.17
CA LEU A 59 2.89 -13.75 6.03
C LEU A 59 3.14 -12.24 5.99
N VAL A 60 2.26 -11.47 5.34
CA VAL A 60 2.51 -10.04 5.05
C VAL A 60 1.42 -9.08 5.54
N GLY A 61 0.26 -9.57 5.99
CA GLY A 61 -0.93 -8.78 6.29
C GLY A 61 -0.81 -7.87 7.51
N ASP A 62 0.00 -8.25 8.50
CA ASP A 62 0.08 -7.54 9.80
C ASP A 62 0.88 -6.23 9.75
N ARG A 63 1.68 -6.00 8.70
CA ARG A 63 2.58 -4.82 8.68
C ARG A 63 1.88 -3.50 8.35
N ARG A 64 0.64 -3.51 7.84
CA ARG A 64 0.00 -2.29 7.26
C ARG A 64 -1.51 -2.17 7.46
N THR A 65 -2.09 -2.63 8.57
CA THR A 65 -3.37 -2.06 9.01
C THR A 65 -3.13 -0.62 9.50
N ASP A 66 -3.00 0.29 8.54
CA ASP A 66 -2.81 1.74 8.71
C ASP A 66 -3.93 2.36 9.59
N ARG A 67 -5.06 1.66 9.71
CA ARG A 67 -6.19 2.04 10.54
C ARG A 67 -5.92 1.90 12.04
N GLU A 68 -5.09 0.94 12.47
CA GLU A 68 -4.79 0.74 13.88
C GLU A 68 -3.68 1.66 14.36
N ARG A 69 -2.66 1.94 13.53
CA ARG A 69 -1.58 2.89 13.89
C ARG A 69 -2.04 4.33 14.10
N ARG A 70 -3.14 4.75 13.47
CA ARG A 70 -3.71 6.10 13.64
C ARG A 70 -4.72 6.23 14.77
N ALA A 71 -5.05 5.13 15.45
CA ALA A 71 -6.06 5.14 16.52
C ALA A 71 -5.51 5.71 17.83
N GLU A 72 -4.20 5.69 18.03
CA GLU A 72 -3.56 6.35 19.16
C GLU A 72 -3.37 7.83 18.80
N ARG A 73 -4.09 8.71 19.50
CA ARG A 73 -4.15 10.16 19.25
C ARG A 73 -2.74 10.76 19.23
N ASP A 74 -2.27 11.05 18.03
CA ASP A 74 -0.89 11.41 17.76
C ASP A 74 -0.65 12.91 18.03
N GLU A 75 -0.43 13.25 19.31
CA GLU A 75 -0.03 14.59 19.75
C GLU A 75 1.21 15.09 19.00
N LEU A 76 2.12 14.17 18.65
CA LEU A 76 3.29 14.46 17.84
C LEU A 76 2.89 14.84 16.40
N ALA A 77 1.96 14.12 15.77
CA ALA A 77 1.45 14.50 14.44
C ALA A 77 0.79 15.89 14.45
N LEU A 78 0.07 16.24 15.52
CA LEU A 78 -0.49 17.58 15.71
C LEU A 78 0.64 18.62 15.82
N HIS A 79 1.66 18.36 16.65
CA HIS A 79 2.80 19.27 16.81
C HIS A 79 3.60 19.46 15.51
N LEU A 80 3.83 18.40 14.74
CA LEU A 80 4.50 18.49 13.45
C LEU A 80 3.65 19.29 12.44
N SER A 81 2.35 19.04 12.39
CA SER A 81 1.44 19.80 11.52
C SER A 81 1.43 21.29 11.88
N LEU A 82 1.45 21.63 13.17
CA LEU A 82 1.55 23.02 13.64
C LEU A 82 2.91 23.66 13.35
N ALA A 83 4.01 22.93 13.55
CA ALA A 83 5.36 23.44 13.31
C ALA A 83 5.62 23.80 11.83
N PHE A 84 5.02 23.04 10.90
CA PHE A 84 5.26 23.21 9.46
C PHE A 84 4.09 23.85 8.68
N SER A 85 2.99 24.22 9.34
CA SER A 85 1.83 24.86 8.66
C SER A 85 2.06 26.33 8.29
N GLY A 86 3.07 26.98 8.85
CA GLY A 86 3.48 28.35 8.51
C GLY A 86 4.39 28.45 7.28
N ASP A 87 5.01 27.35 6.85
CA ASP A 87 6.04 27.36 5.80
C ASP A 87 5.46 26.97 4.43
N ARG A 88 4.30 27.53 4.10
CA ARG A 88 3.80 27.50 2.72
C ARG A 88 4.74 28.38 1.90
N ARG A 89 5.72 27.75 1.25
CA ARG A 89 6.56 28.39 0.22
C ARG A 89 5.68 29.29 -0.65
N GLU A 90 5.88 30.59 -0.52
CA GLU A 90 5.48 31.59 -1.49
C GLU A 90 6.28 31.33 -2.78
N THR A 91 5.82 30.37 -3.59
CA THR A 91 6.27 30.30 -4.97
C THR A 91 5.26 31.04 -5.83
N ARG A 92 5.71 32.22 -6.29
CA ARG A 92 5.37 32.90 -7.56
C ARG A 92 4.41 34.09 -7.46
N GLU A 93 4.94 35.28 -7.19
CA GLU A 93 4.50 36.50 -7.88
C GLU A 93 5.52 37.67 -7.89
N GLU A 94 6.78 37.44 -8.27
CA GLU A 94 7.70 38.54 -8.62
C GLU A 94 8.41 38.27 -9.95
N ARG A 95 7.64 38.38 -11.04
CA ARG A 95 8.15 38.69 -12.39
C ARG A 95 7.12 39.49 -13.17
N ARG A 96 6.73 40.67 -12.67
CA ARG A 96 6.19 41.75 -13.51
C ARG A 96 6.14 43.08 -12.73
N SER A 97 7.14 43.92 -12.93
CA SER A 97 7.03 45.36 -13.25
C SER A 97 8.42 45.92 -13.50
#